data_AF-A0A6G3SCI4-F1
#
_entry.id   AF-A0A6G3SCI4-F1
#
_cell.length_a   1.000
_cell.length_b   1.000
_cell.length_c   1.000
_cell.angle_alpha   90.00
_cell.angle_beta   90.00
_cell.angle_gamma   90.00
#
_symmetry.space_group_name_H-M   'P 1'
#
loop_
_entity.id
_entity.type
_entity.pdbx_description
1 polymer ?
#
loop_
_entity_poly.entity_id
_entity_poly.type
_entity_poly.pdbx_seq_one_letter_code
_entity_poly.pdbx_strand_id
1 'polypeptide(L)'
;MTVLDDAASAPGDEPTDARGRVAELHAIREQALRGPSDKATEAQHAKGKLTARERIELLLDEGSFNEVEQLRRHRAVGFGLEAKKPYTDGVITGWGTVEGRTVFVYAHDFRIFGGALGEAHATKIHKIMDMAIAAGAPLVSLNDGAGARIQEGVSALAGYGGIFQRNTKASGVIPQISVMLGPCAGGAAYSPALTDFVFMVR
;
A
#
# COMPACT_ATOMS: atom_id res chain seq x y z
N MET A 1 -44.96 16.45 -6.19
CA MET A 1 -44.53 15.34 -7.06
C MET A 1 -43.83 15.98 -8.25
N THR A 2 -42.53 16.24 -8.09
CA THR A 2 -41.71 16.83 -9.16
C THR A 2 -40.86 15.70 -9.67
N VAL A 3 -41.20 15.21 -10.86
CA VAL A 3 -40.40 14.26 -11.61
C VAL A 3 -39.15 15.03 -12.02
N LEU A 4 -38.00 14.63 -11.50
CA LEU A 4 -36.69 15.11 -11.95
C LEU A 4 -36.05 13.93 -12.66
N ASP A 5 -35.76 14.14 -13.94
CA ASP A 5 -35.27 13.14 -14.87
C ASP A 5 -34.02 12.40 -14.35
N ASP A 6 -34.10 11.07 -14.34
CA ASP A 6 -32.97 10.14 -14.23
C ASP A 6 -32.15 10.16 -15.53
N ALA A 7 -31.52 11.30 -15.83
CA ALA A 7 -30.51 11.35 -16.87
C ALA A 7 -29.20 10.80 -16.29
N ALA A 8 -28.94 9.51 -16.52
CA ALA A 8 -27.63 8.92 -16.32
C ALA A 8 -26.59 9.72 -17.12
N SER A 9 -25.69 10.40 -16.41
CA SER A 9 -24.62 11.20 -17.03
C SER A 9 -23.69 10.31 -17.85
N ALA A 10 -23.45 10.70 -19.10
CA ALA A 10 -22.48 10.06 -19.99
C ALA A 10 -21.06 10.11 -19.40
N PRO A 11 -20.15 9.18 -19.78
CA PRO A 11 -18.79 9.17 -19.27
C PRO A 11 -18.03 10.38 -19.83
N GLY A 12 -17.95 11.46 -19.05
CA GLY A 12 -17.25 12.69 -19.43
C GLY A 12 -17.70 13.95 -18.71
N ASP A 13 -18.91 14.01 -18.15
CA ASP A 13 -19.34 15.20 -17.39
C ASP A 13 -18.81 15.15 -15.95
N GLU A 14 -18.11 16.20 -15.56
CA GLU A 14 -17.71 16.37 -14.15
C GLU A 14 -18.97 16.41 -13.27
N PRO A 15 -19.00 15.68 -12.15
CA PRO A 15 -20.17 15.71 -11.28
C PRO A 15 -20.43 17.12 -10.75
N THR A 16 -21.60 17.66 -11.09
CA THR A 16 -21.99 19.04 -10.71
C THR A 16 -22.64 19.12 -9.33
N ASP A 17 -22.98 17.99 -8.72
CA ASP A 17 -23.65 17.91 -7.42
C ASP A 17 -22.95 16.97 -6.42
N ALA A 18 -23.38 17.01 -5.17
CA ALA A 18 -22.78 16.21 -4.10
C ALA A 18 -22.97 14.69 -4.31
N ARG A 19 -24.11 14.26 -4.87
CA ARG A 19 -24.40 12.84 -5.08
C ARG A 19 -23.49 12.26 -6.15
N GLY A 20 -23.30 12.97 -7.25
CA GLY A 20 -22.39 12.57 -8.32
C GLY A 20 -20.93 12.53 -7.83
N ARG A 21 -20.48 13.50 -7.02
CA ARG A 21 -19.12 13.48 -6.43
C ARG A 21 -18.92 12.29 -5.47
N VAL A 22 -19.96 11.90 -4.72
CA VAL A 22 -19.91 10.69 -3.87
C VAL A 22 -19.82 9.43 -4.73
N ALA A 23 -20.62 9.33 -5.80
CA ALA A 23 -20.55 8.20 -6.74
C ALA A 23 -19.17 8.09 -7.41
N GLU A 24 -18.59 9.22 -7.84
CA GLU A 24 -17.23 9.30 -8.38
C GLU A 24 -16.19 8.77 -7.38
N LEU A 25 -16.26 9.20 -6.12
CA LEU A 25 -15.38 8.71 -5.06
C LEU A 25 -15.51 7.19 -4.85
N HIS A 26 -16.72 6.66 -4.86
CA HIS A 26 -16.94 5.21 -4.73
C HIS A 26 -16.33 4.43 -5.90
N ALA A 27 -16.51 4.90 -7.13
CA ALA A 27 -15.91 4.29 -8.32
C ALA A 27 -14.38 4.31 -8.26
N ILE A 28 -13.78 5.43 -7.85
CA ILE A 28 -12.32 5.56 -7.67
C ILE A 28 -11.80 4.60 -6.60
N ARG A 29 -12.52 4.47 -5.47
CA ARG A 29 -12.15 3.52 -4.40
C ARG A 29 -12.22 2.08 -4.89
N GLU A 30 -13.28 1.71 -5.62
CA GLU A 30 -13.41 0.38 -6.20
C GLU A 30 -12.27 0.07 -7.17
N GLN A 31 -11.89 1.03 -8.02
CA GLN A 31 -10.74 0.90 -8.90
C GLN A 31 -9.43 0.65 -8.13
N ALA A 32 -9.22 1.39 -7.03
CA ALA A 32 -8.05 1.20 -6.17
C ALA A 32 -8.05 -0.14 -5.41
N LEU A 33 -9.24 -0.71 -5.12
CA LEU A 33 -9.37 -2.04 -4.52
C LEU A 33 -9.01 -3.14 -5.52
N ARG A 34 -9.54 -3.06 -6.75
CA ARG A 34 -9.32 -4.05 -7.82
C ARG A 34 -7.84 -4.21 -8.20
N GLY A 35 -7.06 -3.12 -8.08
CA GLY A 35 -5.64 -3.10 -8.41
C GLY A 35 -5.39 -2.84 -9.90
N PRO A 36 -4.21 -3.21 -10.44
CA PRO A 36 -3.79 -2.76 -11.77
C PRO A 36 -4.52 -3.46 -12.94
N SER A 37 -4.89 -4.74 -12.81
CA SER A 37 -5.72 -5.49 -13.76
C SER A 37 -5.97 -6.92 -13.27
N ASP A 38 -7.02 -7.57 -13.78
CA ASP A 38 -7.33 -8.97 -13.50
C ASP A 38 -6.20 -9.89 -13.95
N LYS A 39 -5.63 -9.65 -15.14
CA LYS A 39 -4.45 -10.37 -15.64
C LYS A 39 -3.26 -10.30 -14.67
N ALA A 40 -3.04 -9.16 -14.02
CA ALA A 40 -1.95 -9.04 -13.04
C ALA A 40 -2.25 -9.79 -11.74
N THR A 41 -3.52 -9.84 -11.33
CA THR A 41 -3.99 -10.67 -10.21
C THR A 41 -3.84 -12.15 -10.50
N GLU A 42 -4.33 -12.62 -11.65
CA GLU A 42 -4.17 -14.00 -12.12
C GLU A 42 -2.70 -14.40 -12.21
N ALA A 43 -1.83 -13.53 -12.74
CA ALA A 43 -0.39 -13.79 -12.80
C ALA A 43 0.29 -13.86 -11.43
N GLN A 44 -0.25 -13.19 -10.41
CA GLN A 44 0.22 -13.30 -9.02
C GLN A 44 -0.25 -14.64 -8.42
N HIS A 45 -1.54 -14.97 -8.57
CA HIS A 45 -2.10 -16.22 -8.07
C HIS A 45 -1.51 -17.45 -8.75
N ALA A 46 -1.22 -17.39 -10.05
CA ALA A 46 -0.56 -18.47 -10.79
C ALA A 46 0.85 -18.81 -10.26
N LYS A 47 1.47 -17.91 -9.49
CA LYS A 47 2.73 -18.16 -8.77
C LYS A 47 2.53 -18.76 -7.38
N GLY A 48 1.30 -19.13 -7.02
CA GLY A 48 0.93 -19.59 -5.67
C GLY A 48 0.97 -18.48 -4.62
N LYS A 49 0.91 -17.22 -5.03
CA LYS A 49 0.99 -16.06 -4.13
C LYS A 49 -0.34 -15.35 -4.00
N LEU A 50 -0.68 -14.97 -2.78
CA LEU A 50 -1.74 -14.01 -2.50
C LEU A 50 -1.36 -12.59 -2.96
N THR A 51 -2.37 -11.77 -3.21
CA THR A 51 -2.24 -10.32 -3.38
C THR A 51 -1.95 -9.61 -2.05
N ALA A 52 -1.52 -8.34 -2.10
CA ALA A 52 -1.26 -7.57 -0.89
C ALA A 52 -2.49 -7.43 0.04
N ARG A 53 -3.70 -7.31 -0.53
CA ARG A 53 -4.94 -7.20 0.26
C ARG A 53 -5.36 -8.53 0.88
N GLU A 54 -5.33 -9.61 0.11
CA GLU A 54 -5.61 -10.96 0.64
C GLU A 54 -4.67 -11.33 1.79
N ARG A 55 -3.40 -10.90 1.76
CA ARG A 55 -2.45 -11.10 2.87
C ARG A 55 -2.81 -10.29 4.11
N ILE A 56 -3.31 -9.07 3.94
CA ILE A 56 -3.78 -8.23 5.05
C ILE A 56 -5.05 -8.83 5.65
N GLU A 57 -6.00 -9.26 4.82
CA GLU A 57 -7.24 -9.92 5.23
C GLU A 57 -6.97 -11.25 5.96
N LEU A 58 -5.93 -11.98 5.57
CA LEU A 58 -5.50 -13.20 6.28
C LEU A 58 -4.86 -12.90 7.64
N LEU A 59 -4.15 -11.78 7.76
CA LEU A 59 -3.43 -11.38 8.96
C LEU A 59 -4.35 -10.81 10.04
N LEU A 60 -5.28 -9.95 9.62
CA LEU A 60 -6.13 -9.16 10.53
C LEU A 60 -7.47 -9.85 10.77
N ASP A 61 -8.09 -9.54 11.91
CA ASP A 61 -9.44 -9.99 12.22
C ASP A 61 -10.43 -9.48 11.17
N GLU A 62 -11.43 -10.30 10.84
CA GLU A 62 -12.42 -10.00 9.80
C GLU A 62 -13.09 -8.64 10.00
N GLY A 63 -13.13 -7.82 8.95
CA GLY A 63 -13.74 -6.49 8.98
C GLY A 63 -13.00 -5.42 9.78
N SER A 64 -11.85 -5.73 10.38
CA SER A 64 -11.10 -4.78 11.22
C SER A 64 -10.21 -3.80 10.44
N PHE A 65 -9.90 -4.11 9.17
CA PHE A 65 -8.93 -3.34 8.40
C PHE A 65 -9.43 -1.94 8.00
N ASN A 66 -8.66 -0.94 8.42
CA ASN A 66 -8.85 0.47 8.10
C ASN A 66 -7.68 0.94 7.22
N GLU A 67 -7.92 1.06 5.91
CA GLU A 67 -6.88 1.47 4.96
C GLU A 67 -6.55 2.97 5.08
N VAL A 68 -5.26 3.27 5.07
CA VAL A 68 -4.70 4.62 5.12
C VAL A 68 -4.11 4.99 3.76
N GLU A 69 -4.48 6.16 3.23
CA GLU A 69 -3.97 6.71 1.97
C GLU A 69 -4.17 5.79 0.74
N GLN A 70 -5.33 5.14 0.66
CA GLN A 70 -5.73 4.30 -0.49
C GLN A 70 -5.52 5.00 -1.85
N LEU A 71 -5.88 6.27 -1.94
CA LEU A 71 -5.91 7.01 -3.21
C LEU A 71 -4.59 7.73 -3.56
N ARG A 72 -3.50 7.50 -2.81
CA ARG A 72 -2.21 8.14 -3.10
C ARG A 72 -1.63 7.64 -4.43
N ARG A 73 -0.99 8.54 -5.17
CA ARG A 73 -0.32 8.31 -6.46
C ARG A 73 1.03 9.03 -6.45
N HIS A 74 2.03 8.50 -7.16
CA HIS A 74 3.31 9.22 -7.33
C HIS A 74 3.13 10.49 -8.17
N ARG A 75 4.06 11.42 -7.98
CA ARG A 75 4.16 12.69 -8.73
C ARG A 75 5.35 12.73 -9.68
N ALA A 76 6.14 11.66 -9.71
CA ALA A 76 7.30 11.53 -10.60
C ALA A 76 6.94 11.77 -12.07
N VAL A 77 7.88 12.40 -12.77
CA VAL A 77 7.85 12.71 -14.19
C VAL A 77 9.12 12.18 -14.84
N GLY A 78 9.04 11.82 -16.12
CA GLY A 78 10.16 11.24 -16.87
C GLY A 78 10.10 9.72 -16.91
N PHE A 79 10.83 9.16 -17.88
CA PHE A 79 10.82 7.71 -18.17
C PHE A 79 9.42 7.12 -18.43
N GLY A 80 8.46 7.96 -18.84
CA GLY A 80 7.07 7.56 -19.10
C GLY A 80 6.24 7.28 -17.84
N LEU A 81 6.75 7.56 -16.63
CA LEU A 81 6.02 7.35 -15.39
C LEU A 81 4.75 8.20 -15.32
N GLU A 82 4.76 9.40 -15.91
CA GLU A 82 3.61 10.29 -15.94
C GLU A 82 2.36 9.66 -16.58
N ALA A 83 2.54 8.70 -17.50
CA ALA A 83 1.46 8.00 -18.19
C ALA A 83 0.83 6.90 -17.33
N LYS A 84 1.50 6.43 -16.27
CA LYS A 84 1.04 5.32 -15.44
C LYS A 84 1.12 5.68 -13.97
N LYS A 85 0.03 6.23 -13.41
CA LYS A 85 -0.07 6.60 -12.00
C LYS A 85 -1.12 5.74 -11.29
N PRO A 86 -0.84 4.48 -10.92
CA PRO A 86 -1.81 3.66 -10.21
C PRO A 86 -2.12 4.24 -8.83
N TYR A 87 -3.35 4.04 -8.34
CA TYR A 87 -3.66 4.27 -6.92
C TYR A 87 -2.83 3.35 -6.03
N THR A 88 -2.72 3.69 -4.75
CA THR A 88 -1.88 3.06 -3.72
C THR A 88 -0.36 3.16 -3.92
N ASP A 89 0.10 3.52 -5.12
CA ASP A 89 1.52 3.57 -5.53
C ASP A 89 2.30 2.27 -5.23
N GLY A 90 1.60 1.13 -5.19
CA GLY A 90 2.19 -0.19 -4.99
C GLY A 90 2.43 -0.60 -3.54
N VAL A 91 1.82 0.09 -2.58
CA VAL A 91 1.77 -0.36 -1.18
C VAL A 91 0.40 -0.12 -0.56
N ILE A 92 -0.11 -1.14 0.10
CA ILE A 92 -1.32 -1.06 0.92
C ILE A 92 -0.87 -0.81 2.36
N THR A 93 -1.45 0.18 3.03
CA THR A 93 -1.08 0.55 4.40
C THR A 93 -2.33 0.76 5.21
N GLY A 94 -2.32 0.40 6.49
CA GLY A 94 -3.45 0.64 7.37
C GLY A 94 -3.25 0.01 8.74
N TRP A 95 -4.35 -0.11 9.47
CA TRP A 95 -4.37 -0.74 10.78
C TRP A 95 -5.65 -1.55 10.94
N GLY A 96 -5.65 -2.48 11.88
CA GLY A 96 -6.82 -3.27 12.27
C GLY A 96 -6.53 -3.97 13.57
N THR A 97 -7.10 -5.15 13.78
CA THR A 97 -6.85 -5.96 14.97
C THR A 97 -6.33 -7.34 14.61
N VAL A 98 -5.54 -7.92 15.51
CA VAL A 98 -5.16 -9.35 15.50
C VAL A 98 -5.49 -9.88 16.89
N GLU A 99 -6.42 -10.84 16.97
CA GLU A 99 -6.93 -11.33 18.26
C GLU A 99 -7.44 -10.17 19.14
N GLY A 100 -8.14 -9.21 18.53
CA GLY A 100 -8.67 -8.01 19.18
C GLY A 100 -7.64 -6.94 19.56
N ARG A 101 -6.35 -7.13 19.26
CA ARG A 101 -5.28 -6.18 19.59
C ARG A 101 -4.92 -5.32 18.39
N THR A 102 -4.86 -4.00 18.56
CA THR A 102 -4.50 -3.07 17.48
C THR A 102 -3.14 -3.41 16.88
N VAL A 103 -3.09 -3.54 15.54
CA VAL A 103 -1.86 -3.77 14.77
C VAL A 103 -1.86 -2.88 13.54
N PHE A 104 -0.70 -2.29 13.25
CA PHE A 104 -0.44 -1.53 12.02
C PHE A 104 0.22 -2.43 10.99
N VAL A 105 -0.10 -2.22 9.72
CA VAL A 105 0.42 -3.05 8.63
C VAL A 105 0.75 -2.24 7.38
N TYR A 106 1.82 -2.62 6.69
CA TYR A 106 2.00 -2.30 5.27
C TYR A 106 2.35 -3.54 4.46
N ALA A 107 1.83 -3.60 3.24
CA ALA A 107 2.02 -4.70 2.31
C ALA A 107 2.41 -4.18 0.93
N HIS A 108 3.56 -4.63 0.42
CA HIS A 108 4.01 -4.30 -0.92
C HIS A 108 3.17 -5.08 -1.95
N ASP A 109 2.65 -4.39 -2.96
CA ASP A 109 1.87 -4.99 -4.05
C ASP A 109 2.77 -5.19 -5.28
N PHE A 110 3.26 -6.42 -5.45
CA PHE A 110 4.14 -6.79 -6.56
C PHE A 110 3.51 -6.53 -7.95
N ARG A 111 2.17 -6.50 -8.04
CA ARG A 111 1.45 -6.25 -9.31
C ARG A 111 1.67 -4.82 -9.81
N ILE A 112 2.04 -3.88 -8.93
CA ILE A 112 2.28 -2.48 -9.24
C ILE A 112 3.78 -2.20 -9.21
N PHE A 113 4.37 -1.95 -10.39
CA PHE A 113 5.81 -1.69 -10.55
C PHE A 113 6.74 -2.74 -9.91
N GLY A 114 6.30 -4.00 -9.82
CA GLY A 114 7.09 -5.04 -9.13
C GLY A 114 7.25 -4.80 -7.63
N GLY A 115 6.34 -4.03 -7.01
CA GLY A 115 6.46 -3.61 -5.61
C GLY A 115 7.62 -2.64 -5.36
N ALA A 116 8.17 -2.04 -6.41
CA ALA A 116 9.33 -1.15 -6.30
C ALA A 116 8.96 0.16 -5.56
N LEU A 117 9.79 0.49 -4.57
CA LEU A 117 9.61 1.64 -3.70
C LEU A 117 9.95 2.93 -4.43
N GLY A 118 8.96 3.81 -4.56
CA GLY A 118 9.09 5.21 -4.97
C GLY A 118 8.84 6.17 -3.80
N GLU A 119 8.82 7.47 -4.08
CA GLU A 119 8.64 8.52 -3.06
C GLU A 119 7.26 8.45 -2.40
N ALA A 120 6.18 8.34 -3.20
CA ALA A 120 4.82 8.31 -2.68
C ALA A 120 4.54 7.01 -1.91
N HIS A 121 5.02 5.89 -2.42
CA HIS A 121 5.06 4.60 -1.73
C HIS A 121 5.76 4.70 -0.37
N ALA A 122 6.98 5.24 -0.31
CA ALA A 122 7.72 5.42 0.93
C ALA A 122 6.98 6.33 1.91
N THR A 123 6.38 7.41 1.42
CA THR A 123 5.59 8.34 2.25
C THR A 123 4.43 7.64 2.96
N LYS A 124 3.75 6.69 2.30
CA LYS A 124 2.70 5.88 2.96
C LYS A 124 3.28 5.04 4.09
N ILE A 125 4.43 4.40 3.85
CA ILE A 125 5.11 3.57 4.85
C ILE A 125 5.57 4.43 6.03
N HIS A 126 6.17 5.59 5.77
CA HIS A 126 6.57 6.54 6.82
C HIS A 126 5.40 6.91 7.71
N LYS A 127 4.25 7.25 7.11
CA LYS A 127 3.04 7.60 7.83
C LYS A 127 2.52 6.46 8.70
N ILE A 128 2.47 5.24 8.18
CA ILE A 128 1.94 4.12 8.97
C ILE A 128 2.88 3.72 10.12
N MET A 129 4.19 3.82 9.90
CA MET A 129 5.19 3.65 10.96
C MET A 129 5.06 4.73 12.05
N ASP A 130 4.90 5.99 11.66
CA ASP A 130 4.72 7.09 12.61
C ASP A 130 3.43 6.93 13.42
N MET A 131 2.34 6.48 12.79
CA MET A 131 1.09 6.15 13.47
C MET A 131 1.25 4.97 14.45
N ALA A 132 1.97 3.91 14.06
CA ALA A 132 2.22 2.76 14.93
C ALA A 132 3.02 3.15 16.17
N ILE A 133 4.08 3.94 15.99
CA ILE A 133 4.91 4.47 17.09
C ILE A 133 4.06 5.35 18.01
N ALA A 134 3.25 6.26 17.44
CA ALA A 134 2.40 7.15 18.23
C ALA A 134 1.33 6.39 19.02
N ALA A 135 0.79 5.30 18.46
CA ALA A 135 -0.18 4.45 19.13
C ALA A 135 0.44 3.48 20.15
N GLY A 136 1.75 3.27 20.12
CA GLY A 136 2.42 2.25 20.92
C GLY A 136 2.01 0.82 20.54
N ALA A 137 1.67 0.61 19.25
CA ALA A 137 1.12 -0.64 18.75
C ALA A 137 2.08 -1.37 17.80
N PRO A 138 2.02 -2.71 17.70
CA PRO A 138 2.87 -3.48 16.78
C PRO A 138 2.72 -3.05 15.32
N LEU A 139 3.82 -3.21 14.58
CA LEU A 139 3.88 -2.99 13.14
C LEU A 139 4.29 -4.28 12.43
N VAL A 140 3.48 -4.71 11.46
CA VAL A 140 3.75 -5.84 10.58
C VAL A 140 4.05 -5.34 9.17
N SER A 141 5.18 -5.74 8.61
CA SER A 141 5.52 -5.51 7.22
C SER A 141 5.39 -6.79 6.40
N LEU A 142 4.70 -6.71 5.26
CA LEU A 142 4.48 -7.81 4.34
C LEU A 142 5.25 -7.51 3.04
N ASN A 143 6.45 -8.10 2.92
CA ASN A 143 7.44 -7.72 1.92
C ASN A 143 7.38 -8.60 0.66
N ASP A 144 7.14 -7.96 -0.49
CA ASP A 144 7.14 -8.56 -1.83
C ASP A 144 7.41 -7.46 -2.88
N GLY A 145 8.67 -7.07 -3.02
CA GLY A 145 9.09 -5.94 -3.83
C GLY A 145 10.51 -6.05 -4.40
N ALA A 146 10.69 -5.56 -5.63
CA ALA A 146 11.93 -5.66 -6.40
C ALA A 146 13.04 -4.67 -5.98
N GLY A 147 12.85 -3.90 -4.91
CA GLY A 147 13.81 -2.88 -4.45
C GLY A 147 13.41 -1.45 -4.80
N ALA A 148 14.37 -0.61 -5.18
CA ALA A 148 14.11 0.80 -5.49
C ALA A 148 13.47 0.97 -6.89
N ARG A 149 12.53 1.91 -7.02
CA ARG A 149 12.04 2.34 -8.33
C ARG A 149 13.09 3.24 -8.99
N ILE A 150 13.94 2.65 -9.82
CA ILE A 150 15.11 3.30 -10.44
C ILE A 150 14.74 4.60 -11.17
N GLN A 151 13.57 4.64 -11.80
CA GLN A 151 13.06 5.78 -12.56
C GLN A 151 12.83 7.03 -11.70
N GLU A 152 12.64 6.88 -10.38
CA GLU A 152 12.51 7.99 -9.43
C GLU A 152 13.84 8.40 -8.78
N GLY A 153 14.92 7.67 -9.07
CA GLY A 153 16.28 8.01 -8.66
C GLY A 153 16.44 8.17 -7.14
N VAL A 154 17.05 9.29 -6.74
CA VAL A 154 17.43 9.56 -5.34
C VAL A 154 16.23 9.69 -4.40
N SER A 155 15.05 10.04 -4.91
CA SER A 155 13.83 10.12 -4.08
C SER A 155 13.44 8.76 -3.50
N ALA A 156 13.64 7.67 -4.27
CA ALA A 156 13.45 6.31 -3.77
C ALA A 156 14.44 5.95 -2.66
N LEU A 157 15.71 6.39 -2.77
CA LEU A 157 16.74 6.15 -1.76
C LEU A 157 16.49 6.95 -0.47
N ALA A 158 16.06 8.21 -0.60
CA ALA A 158 15.60 9.00 0.54
C ALA A 158 14.39 8.35 1.23
N GLY A 159 13.49 7.76 0.43
CA GLY A 159 12.38 6.94 0.92
C GLY A 159 12.85 5.78 1.81
N TYR A 160 13.86 5.01 1.38
CA TYR A 160 14.49 3.97 2.20
C TYR A 160 15.09 4.52 3.49
N GLY A 161 15.88 5.60 3.41
CA GLY A 161 16.49 6.22 4.59
C GLY A 161 15.46 6.61 5.64
N GLY A 162 14.32 7.16 5.22
CA GLY A 162 13.21 7.51 6.11
C GLY A 162 12.52 6.29 6.76
N ILE A 163 12.52 5.13 6.10
CA ILE A 163 12.04 3.86 6.69
C ILE A 163 13.05 3.37 7.73
N PHE A 164 14.33 3.30 7.38
CA PHE A 164 15.37 2.80 8.30
C PHE A 164 15.46 3.64 9.58
N GLN A 165 15.38 4.97 9.45
CA GLN A 165 15.37 5.86 10.62
C GLN A 165 14.20 5.54 11.55
N ARG A 166 13.03 5.24 11.01
CA ARG A 166 11.84 4.86 11.80
C ARG A 166 11.97 3.47 12.40
N ASN A 167 12.55 2.50 11.68
CA ASN A 167 12.84 1.18 12.25
C ASN A 167 13.75 1.31 13.47
N THR A 168 14.84 2.08 13.36
CA THR A 168 15.76 2.32 14.48
C THR A 168 15.08 3.03 15.64
N LYS A 169 14.26 4.06 15.36
CA LYS A 169 13.51 4.78 16.40
C LYS A 169 12.47 3.90 17.11
N ALA A 170 11.87 2.95 16.39
CA ALA A 170 10.88 2.01 16.91
C ALA A 170 11.51 0.79 17.60
N SER A 171 12.81 0.55 17.41
CA SER A 171 13.53 -0.61 17.96
C SER A 171 13.47 -0.62 19.48
N GLY A 172 12.93 -1.70 20.06
CA GLY A 172 12.70 -1.82 21.50
C GLY A 172 11.54 -0.98 22.05
N VAL A 173 10.78 -0.28 21.20
CA VAL A 173 9.64 0.57 21.59
C VAL A 173 8.30 -0.08 21.21
N ILE A 174 8.14 -0.46 19.95
CA ILE A 174 7.00 -1.25 19.47
C ILE A 174 7.50 -2.54 18.83
N PRO A 175 6.76 -3.66 18.91
CA PRO A 175 7.12 -4.87 18.18
C PRO A 175 7.07 -4.62 16.67
N GLN A 176 8.17 -4.91 15.99
CA GLN A 176 8.32 -4.81 14.55
C GLN A 176 8.51 -6.21 13.97
N ILE A 177 7.60 -6.62 13.08
CA ILE A 177 7.58 -7.96 12.48
C ILE A 177 7.66 -7.81 10.97
N SER A 178 8.56 -8.54 10.33
CA SER A 178 8.69 -8.58 8.87
C SER A 178 8.39 -9.96 8.34
N VAL A 179 7.56 -10.03 7.31
CA VAL A 179 7.15 -11.28 6.66
C VAL A 179 7.55 -11.21 5.19
N MET A 180 8.50 -12.08 4.81
CA MET A 180 9.04 -12.16 3.46
C MET A 180 8.17 -13.10 2.61
N LEU A 181 7.36 -12.51 1.75
CA LEU A 181 6.38 -13.18 0.88
C LEU A 181 6.78 -13.16 -0.60
N GLY A 182 7.99 -12.68 -0.87
CA GLY A 182 8.60 -12.61 -2.19
C GLY A 182 9.94 -11.89 -2.16
N PRO A 183 10.37 -11.35 -3.31
CA PRO A 183 11.63 -10.63 -3.38
C PRO A 183 11.68 -9.48 -2.36
N CYS A 184 12.86 -9.30 -1.77
CA CYS A 184 13.22 -8.11 -1.01
C CYS A 184 14.69 -7.85 -1.30
N ALA A 185 14.93 -7.11 -2.38
CA ALA A 185 16.24 -7.00 -2.98
C ALA A 185 16.93 -5.67 -2.66
N GLY A 186 18.26 -5.70 -2.57
CA GLY A 186 19.09 -4.52 -2.34
C GLY A 186 18.80 -3.84 -1.01
N GLY A 187 18.71 -2.51 -1.02
CA GLY A 187 18.48 -1.72 0.19
C GLY A 187 17.21 -2.08 0.96
N ALA A 188 16.19 -2.63 0.29
CA ALA A 188 14.95 -3.04 0.93
C ALA A 188 15.15 -4.06 2.08
N ALA A 189 16.16 -4.92 1.96
CA ALA A 189 16.43 -5.97 2.94
C ALA A 189 16.92 -5.42 4.30
N TYR A 190 17.42 -4.18 4.35
CA TYR A 190 17.87 -3.59 5.62
C TYR A 190 16.72 -3.25 6.57
N SER A 191 15.52 -2.94 6.05
CA SER A 191 14.38 -2.66 6.94
C SER A 191 13.98 -3.92 7.74
N PRO A 192 13.74 -5.09 7.12
CA PRO A 192 13.52 -6.33 7.86
C PRO A 192 14.67 -6.70 8.81
N ALA A 193 15.93 -6.45 8.43
CA ALA A 193 17.07 -6.71 9.30
C ALA A 193 17.12 -5.85 10.58
N LEU A 194 16.40 -4.72 10.60
CA LEU A 194 16.25 -3.84 11.76
C LEU A 194 15.00 -4.14 12.60
N THR A 195 14.16 -5.09 12.16
CA THR A 195 12.95 -5.50 12.89
C THR A 195 13.24 -6.66 13.85
N ASP A 196 12.34 -6.87 14.82
CA ASP A 196 12.56 -7.83 15.91
C ASP A 196 12.42 -9.29 15.43
N PHE A 197 11.51 -9.55 14.47
CA PHE A 197 11.27 -10.88 13.93
C PHE A 197 11.13 -10.87 12.42
N VAL A 198 11.77 -11.84 11.77
CA VAL A 198 11.68 -12.05 10.31
C VAL A 198 11.18 -13.46 10.03
N PHE A 199 10.03 -13.57 9.36
CA PHE A 199 9.46 -14.83 8.90
C PHE A 199 9.55 -14.91 7.37
N MET A 200 9.89 -16.08 6.83
CA MET A 200 10.01 -16.28 5.38
C MET A 200 9.17 -17.48 4.94
N VAL A 201 8.53 -17.37 3.78
CA VAL A 201 7.87 -18.50 3.11
C VAL A 201 8.88 -19.21 2.21
N ARG A 202 8.84 -20.54 2.22
CA ARG A 202 9.73 -21.41 1.42
C ARG A 202 9.31 -21.44 -0.04
#